data_AF-A0A6N8FB28-F1
#
_entry.id   AF-A0A6N8FB28-F1
#
_cell.length_a   1.000
_cell.length_b   1.000
_cell.length_c   1.000
_cell.angle_alpha   90.00
_cell.angle_beta   90.00
_cell.angle_gamma   90.00
#
_symmetry.space_group_name_H-M   'P 1'
#
loop_
_entity.id
_entity.type
_entity.pdbx_description
1 polymer ?
#
loop_
_entity_poly.entity_id
_entity_poly.type
_entity_poly.pdbx_seq_one_letter_code
_entity_poly.pdbx_strand_id
1 'polypeptide(L)'
;MRFRENRHALWALATYFGNRRFAKIAGLSMPSTIKPNQTPVLRTRQDLSLHFLYSAILEQLGGKQIGLNIGEIKELYDANEGGSGYSFADLAADKAGLSFSQFVVYSEQKARQAQQMLAGIKEEAVFFPQINKLPEGLSATQFQQELGNKHSAQYKVLERIIDNRITELPLYQ
;
A
#
# COMPACT_ATOMS: atom_id res chain seq x y z
N MET A 1 18.44 16.37 0.64
CA MET A 1 17.95 15.52 1.74
C MET A 1 17.13 14.42 1.10
N ARG A 2 17.67 13.20 1.09
CA ARG A 2 17.15 12.01 0.40
C ARG A 2 15.71 11.67 0.79
N PHE A 3 15.29 11.95 2.03
CA PHE A 3 13.91 11.69 2.43
C PHE A 3 12.89 12.55 1.65
N ARG A 4 13.25 13.78 1.25
CA ARG A 4 12.41 14.63 0.39
C ARG A 4 12.36 14.11 -1.04
N GLU A 5 13.48 13.61 -1.56
CA GLU A 5 13.52 12.97 -2.88
C GLU A 5 12.63 11.73 -2.91
N ASN A 6 12.72 10.85 -1.90
CA ASN A 6 11.88 9.66 -1.79
C ASN A 6 10.40 10.02 -1.66
N ARG A 7 10.08 11.06 -0.88
CA ARG A 7 8.73 11.62 -0.80
C ARG A 7 8.24 12.04 -2.19
N HIS A 8 8.97 12.92 -2.88
CA HIS A 8 8.56 13.38 -4.21
C HIS A 8 8.44 12.24 -5.23
N ALA A 9 9.32 11.24 -5.17
CA ALA A 9 9.25 10.06 -6.03
C ALA A 9 7.96 9.26 -5.78
N LEU A 10 7.58 9.03 -4.52
CA LEU A 10 6.32 8.36 -4.18
C LEU A 10 5.11 9.16 -4.69
N TRP A 11 5.09 10.48 -4.47
CA TRP A 11 4.03 11.34 -4.99
C TRP A 11 3.95 11.32 -6.52
N ALA A 12 5.09 11.31 -7.21
CA ALA A 12 5.14 11.19 -8.66
C ALA A 12 4.59 9.84 -9.15
N LEU A 13 4.94 8.73 -8.48
CA LEU A 13 4.39 7.40 -8.79
C LEU A 13 2.87 7.38 -8.60
N ALA A 14 2.36 7.93 -7.51
CA ALA A 14 0.93 7.98 -7.23
C ALA A 14 0.17 8.89 -8.19
N THR A 15 0.79 9.98 -8.65
CA THR A 15 0.25 10.87 -9.69
C THR A 15 0.38 10.26 -11.09
N TYR A 16 1.27 9.30 -11.31
CA TYR A 16 1.40 8.66 -12.61
C TYR A 16 0.49 7.45 -12.74
N PHE A 17 0.49 6.57 -11.72
CA PHE A 17 -0.23 5.29 -11.72
C PHE A 17 -1.59 5.33 -11.01
N GLY A 18 -1.86 6.36 -10.21
CA GLY A 18 -3.14 6.49 -9.52
C GLY A 18 -4.29 6.81 -10.47
N ASN A 19 -5.50 6.45 -10.06
CA ASN A 19 -6.70 6.78 -10.82
C ASN A 19 -7.18 8.23 -10.54
N ARG A 20 -8.11 8.72 -11.38
CA ARG A 20 -8.65 10.10 -11.25
C ARG A 20 -9.33 10.36 -9.90
N ARG A 21 -9.92 9.33 -9.29
CA ARG A 21 -10.61 9.42 -7.99
C ARG A 21 -9.61 9.61 -6.87
N PHE A 22 -8.54 8.81 -6.86
CA PHE A 22 -7.39 8.96 -5.97
C PHE A 22 -6.82 10.36 -6.04
N ALA A 23 -6.54 10.84 -7.23
CA ALA A 23 -5.93 12.15 -7.37
C ALA A 23 -6.81 13.28 -6.82
N LYS A 24 -8.12 13.22 -7.08
CA LYS A 24 -9.07 14.19 -6.53
C LYS A 24 -9.04 14.21 -5.00
N ILE A 25 -8.98 13.04 -4.37
CA ILE A 25 -9.01 12.87 -2.91
C ILE A 25 -7.67 13.25 -2.28
N ALA A 26 -6.55 12.90 -2.91
CA ALA A 26 -5.21 13.27 -2.47
C ALA A 26 -4.84 14.74 -2.75
N GLY A 27 -5.77 15.54 -3.31
CA GLY A 27 -5.50 16.92 -3.72
C GLY A 27 -4.49 17.03 -4.88
N LEU A 28 -4.29 15.94 -5.63
CA LEU A 28 -3.35 15.86 -6.74
C LEU A 28 -4.02 16.29 -8.04
N SER A 29 -3.31 17.14 -8.78
CA SER A 29 -3.64 17.43 -10.16
C SER A 29 -3.00 16.39 -11.07
N MET A 30 -3.79 15.51 -11.67
CA MET A 30 -3.29 14.58 -12.69
C MET A 30 -3.12 15.33 -14.01
N PRO A 31 -1.95 15.26 -14.64
CA PRO A 31 -1.80 15.69 -16.02
C PRO A 31 -2.72 14.84 -16.90
N SER A 32 -3.77 15.44 -17.48
CA SER A 32 -4.75 14.73 -18.32
C SER A 32 -4.15 14.12 -19.60
N THR A 33 -2.93 14.53 -19.95
CA THR A 33 -2.20 14.16 -21.16
C THR A 33 -1.20 13.01 -20.95
N ILE A 34 -0.89 12.64 -19.71
CA ILE A 34 0.11 11.62 -19.39
C ILE A 34 -0.63 10.35 -18.97
N LYS A 35 -0.52 9.30 -19.78
CA LYS A 35 -1.00 7.95 -19.45
C LYS A 35 0.19 7.03 -19.17
N PRO A 36 0.10 6.14 -18.18
CA PRO A 36 1.06 5.06 -18.01
C PRO A 36 1.17 4.21 -19.28
N ASN A 37 2.38 4.02 -19.77
CA ASN A 37 2.64 3.07 -20.85
C ASN A 37 2.61 1.61 -20.35
N GLN A 38 2.70 1.43 -19.03
CA GLN A 38 2.64 0.14 -18.36
C GLN A 38 1.88 0.29 -17.04
N THR A 39 1.22 -0.79 -16.66
CA THR A 39 0.56 -0.92 -15.37
C THR A 39 1.52 -1.61 -14.40
N PRO A 40 1.83 -1.00 -13.24
CA PRO A 40 2.62 -1.67 -12.23
C PRO A 40 1.82 -2.84 -11.67
N VAL A 41 2.53 -3.93 -11.37
CA VAL A 41 1.95 -5.11 -10.73
C VAL A 41 2.83 -5.50 -9.56
N LEU A 42 2.21 -5.97 -8.49
CA LEU A 42 2.90 -6.63 -7.38
C LEU A 42 2.32 -8.04 -7.27
N ARG A 43 3.18 -9.05 -7.20
CA ARG A 43 2.77 -10.47 -7.22
C ARG A 43 1.86 -10.77 -8.41
N THR A 44 2.19 -10.21 -9.58
CA THR A 44 1.41 -10.31 -10.84
C THR A 44 0.01 -9.68 -10.81
N ARG A 45 -0.33 -8.93 -9.76
CA ARG A 45 -1.64 -8.27 -9.56
C ARG A 45 -1.53 -6.75 -9.61
N GLN A 46 -2.36 -6.11 -10.42
CA GLN A 46 -2.42 -4.65 -10.56
C GLN A 46 -3.04 -4.01 -9.31
N ASP A 47 -4.14 -4.57 -8.82
CA ASP A 47 -4.88 -4.14 -7.65
C ASP A 47 -3.96 -4.00 -6.42
N LEU A 48 -3.11 -5.00 -6.14
CA LEU A 48 -2.15 -4.95 -5.03
C LEU A 48 -1.15 -3.79 -5.14
N SER A 49 -0.73 -3.44 -6.36
CA SER A 49 0.15 -2.28 -6.56
C SER A 49 -0.55 -0.96 -6.22
N LEU A 50 -1.86 -0.88 -6.47
CA LEU A 50 -2.68 0.28 -6.13
C LEU A 50 -2.90 0.37 -4.62
N HIS A 51 -3.24 -0.75 -3.97
CA HIS A 51 -3.35 -0.84 -2.50
C HIS A 51 -2.06 -0.34 -1.83
N PHE A 52 -0.91 -0.91 -2.23
CA PHE A 52 0.40 -0.50 -1.75
C PHE A 52 0.66 1.00 -1.93
N LEU A 53 0.46 1.51 -3.15
CA LEU A 53 0.78 2.90 -3.48
C LEU A 53 -0.13 3.90 -2.76
N TYR A 54 -1.43 3.58 -2.66
CA TYR A 54 -2.40 4.44 -1.97
C TYR A 54 -2.13 4.49 -0.48
N SER A 55 -1.89 3.35 0.18
CA SER A 55 -1.52 3.33 1.59
C SER A 55 -0.21 4.08 1.84
N ALA A 56 0.79 3.92 0.96
CA ALA A 56 2.06 4.65 1.09
C ALA A 56 1.88 6.17 1.05
N ILE A 57 1.01 6.69 0.18
CA ILE A 57 0.76 8.15 0.12
C ILE A 57 -0.12 8.63 1.26
N LEU A 58 -1.16 7.89 1.62
CA LEU A 58 -2.04 8.24 2.74
C LEU A 58 -1.24 8.36 4.05
N GLU A 59 -0.23 7.53 4.24
CA GLU A 59 0.68 7.65 5.39
C GLU A 59 1.46 8.98 5.40
N GLN A 60 1.87 9.50 4.24
CA GLN A 60 2.58 10.79 4.17
C GLN A 60 1.67 11.98 4.44
N LEU A 61 0.36 11.80 4.20
CA LEU A 61 -0.67 12.79 4.46
C LEU A 61 -1.09 12.82 5.95
N GLY A 62 -0.92 11.71 6.66
CA GLY A 62 -1.42 11.42 8.01
C GLY A 62 -0.65 12.05 9.18
N GLY A 63 -0.53 13.38 9.20
CA GLY A 63 -0.08 14.11 10.40
C GLY A 63 -0.18 15.64 10.36
N LYS A 64 -0.44 16.26 9.21
CA LYS A 64 -0.55 17.72 9.15
C LYS A 64 -1.51 18.33 8.15
N GLN A 65 -2.16 17.59 7.25
CA GLN A 65 -2.96 18.21 6.19
C GLN A 65 -3.87 17.19 5.52
N ILE A 66 -4.98 16.81 6.14
CA ILE A 66 -6.16 16.52 5.32
C ILE A 66 -7.47 16.80 6.05
N GLY A 67 -8.28 17.68 5.46
CA GLY A 67 -9.72 17.75 5.71
C GLY A 67 -10.46 16.65 4.95
N LEU A 68 -9.88 15.45 4.86
CA LEU A 68 -10.54 14.28 4.27
C LEU A 68 -11.45 13.64 5.30
N ASN A 69 -12.68 13.38 4.88
CA ASN A 69 -13.63 12.65 5.71
C ASN A 69 -13.36 11.15 5.61
N ILE A 70 -13.65 10.41 6.69
CA ILE A 70 -13.51 8.95 6.75
C ILE A 70 -14.23 8.26 5.57
N GLY A 71 -15.35 8.82 5.10
CA GLY A 71 -16.09 8.32 3.94
C GLY A 71 -15.29 8.38 2.64
N GLU A 72 -14.50 9.43 2.40
CA GLU A 72 -13.69 9.58 1.19
C GLU A 72 -12.50 8.60 1.20
N ILE A 73 -11.92 8.34 2.37
CA ILE A 73 -10.89 7.31 2.56
C ILE A 73 -11.48 5.93 2.23
N LYS A 74 -12.68 5.62 2.75
CA LYS A 74 -13.37 4.37 2.44
C LYS A 74 -13.64 4.22 0.94
N GLU A 75 -14.14 5.29 0.31
CA GLU A 75 -14.39 5.32 -1.13
C GLU A 75 -13.14 5.06 -1.99
N LEU A 76 -11.94 5.42 -1.52
CA LEU A 76 -10.68 5.09 -2.20
C LEU A 76 -10.38 3.60 -2.18
N TYR A 77 -10.58 2.94 -1.04
CA TYR A 77 -10.39 1.50 -0.91
C TYR A 77 -11.49 0.76 -1.70
N ASP A 78 -12.75 1.14 -1.54
CA ASP A 78 -13.90 0.53 -2.22
C ASP A 78 -13.83 0.70 -3.77
N ALA A 79 -13.17 1.76 -4.28
CA ALA A 79 -12.99 1.97 -5.72
C ALA A 79 -12.16 0.86 -6.40
N ASN A 80 -11.34 0.14 -5.64
CA ASN A 80 -10.50 -0.95 -6.13
C ASN A 80 -11.08 -2.34 -5.81
N GLU A 81 -11.99 -2.47 -4.84
CA GLU A 81 -12.40 -3.76 -4.26
C GLU A 81 -13.40 -4.59 -5.10
N GLY A 82 -14.01 -4.01 -6.14
CA GLY A 82 -14.79 -4.77 -7.14
C GLY A 82 -15.74 -5.83 -6.57
N GLY A 83 -16.37 -5.60 -5.42
CA GLY A 83 -17.33 -6.52 -4.79
C GLY A 83 -16.83 -7.94 -4.45
N SER A 84 -15.51 -8.18 -4.45
CA SER A 84 -14.94 -9.54 -4.38
C SER A 84 -14.92 -10.18 -2.98
N GLY A 85 -15.18 -9.38 -1.93
CA GLY A 85 -15.11 -9.82 -0.53
C GLY A 85 -13.78 -9.44 0.13
N TYR A 86 -13.64 -9.74 1.41
CA TYR A 86 -12.45 -9.40 2.19
C TYR A 86 -11.22 -10.20 1.73
N SER A 87 -10.10 -9.51 1.48
CA SER A 87 -8.83 -10.11 1.08
C SER A 87 -7.69 -9.75 2.04
N PHE A 88 -6.99 -10.78 2.54
CA PHE A 88 -5.76 -10.60 3.30
C PHE A 88 -4.56 -10.27 2.40
N ALA A 89 -4.63 -10.54 1.09
CA ALA A 89 -3.60 -10.07 0.16
C ALA A 89 -3.66 -8.54 0.01
N ASP A 90 -4.87 -7.98 -0.03
CA ASP A 90 -5.08 -6.53 -0.06
C ASP A 90 -4.60 -5.89 1.25
N LEU A 91 -4.95 -6.48 2.41
CA LEU A 91 -4.41 -6.06 3.71
C LEU A 91 -2.88 -6.11 3.76
N ALA A 92 -2.26 -7.13 3.16
CA ALA A 92 -0.81 -7.24 3.08
C ALA A 92 -0.19 -6.15 2.21
N ALA A 93 -0.84 -5.80 1.10
CA ALA A 93 -0.41 -4.69 0.25
C ALA A 93 -0.53 -3.35 0.97
N ASP A 94 -1.64 -3.10 1.65
CA ASP A 94 -1.88 -1.87 2.42
C ASP A 94 -0.81 -1.68 3.49
N LYS A 95 -0.59 -2.71 4.33
CA LYS A 95 0.41 -2.68 5.39
C LYS A 95 1.84 -2.54 4.85
N ALA A 96 2.17 -3.22 3.77
CA ALA A 96 3.47 -3.07 3.13
C ALA A 96 3.68 -1.65 2.61
N GLY A 97 2.65 -1.02 2.03
CA GLY A 97 2.67 0.38 1.60
C GLY A 97 2.92 1.35 2.75
N LEU A 98 2.22 1.17 3.87
CA LEU A 98 2.43 1.95 5.10
C LEU A 98 3.87 1.83 5.59
N SER A 99 4.37 0.61 5.81
CA SER A 99 5.72 0.35 6.31
C SER A 99 6.79 0.86 5.36
N PHE A 100 6.59 0.71 4.05
CA PHE A 100 7.50 1.25 3.03
C PHE A 100 7.60 2.76 3.14
N SER A 101 6.46 3.46 3.15
CA SER A 101 6.42 4.91 3.20
C SER A 101 7.12 5.44 4.46
N GLN A 102 6.80 4.88 5.62
CA GLN A 102 7.45 5.21 6.89
C GLN A 102 8.96 5.07 6.79
N PHE A 103 9.45 3.93 6.29
CA PHE A 103 10.88 3.64 6.23
C PHE A 103 11.63 4.59 5.29
N VAL A 104 11.14 4.78 4.07
CA VAL A 104 11.87 5.54 3.04
C VAL A 104 11.91 7.04 3.30
N VAL A 105 11.06 7.56 4.21
CA VAL A 105 11.05 8.97 4.61
C VAL A 105 11.42 9.21 6.08
N TYR A 106 11.73 8.15 6.85
CA TYR A 106 11.96 8.22 8.29
C TYR A 106 13.08 9.19 8.69
N SER A 107 14.24 9.04 8.06
CA SER A 107 15.43 9.86 8.33
C SER A 107 16.31 9.93 7.08
N GLU A 108 17.26 10.86 7.06
CA GLU A 108 18.21 10.98 5.94
C GLU A 108 19.02 9.69 5.73
N GLN A 109 19.40 9.03 6.83
CA GLN A 109 20.13 7.76 6.78
C GLN A 109 19.29 6.64 6.18
N LYS A 110 18.06 6.45 6.67
CA LYS A 110 17.15 5.41 6.17
C LYS A 110 16.72 5.68 4.73
N ALA A 111 16.46 6.93 4.38
CA ALA A 111 16.15 7.31 3.01
C ALA A 111 17.30 6.99 2.04
N ARG A 112 18.55 7.20 2.45
CA ARG A 112 19.73 6.83 1.66
C ARG A 112 19.91 5.31 1.56
N GLN A 113 19.73 4.58 2.66
CA GLN A 113 19.74 3.11 2.67
C GLN A 113 18.71 2.55 1.68
N ALA A 114 17.49 3.07 1.73
CA ALA A 114 16.43 2.69 0.81
C ALA A 114 16.81 2.97 -0.66
N GLN A 115 17.31 4.16 -0.99
CA GLN A 115 17.74 4.47 -2.36
C GLN A 115 18.83 3.51 -2.86
N GLN A 116 19.84 3.22 -2.02
CA GLN A 116 20.94 2.33 -2.38
C GLN A 116 20.45 0.91 -2.65
N MET A 117 19.53 0.40 -1.83
CA MET A 117 18.98 -0.93 -2.00
C MET A 117 18.05 -0.99 -3.23
N LEU A 118 17.10 -0.05 -3.32
CA LEU A 118 16.05 -0.05 -4.35
C LEU A 118 16.57 0.23 -5.77
N ALA A 119 17.69 0.95 -5.93
CA ALA A 119 18.22 1.29 -7.24
C ALA A 119 18.63 0.07 -8.10
N GLY A 120 18.89 -1.09 -7.48
CA GLY A 120 19.38 -2.29 -8.15
C GLY A 120 18.52 -3.54 -7.98
N ILE A 121 17.33 -3.42 -7.40
CA ILE A 121 16.48 -4.60 -7.16
C ILE A 121 15.98 -5.18 -8.49
N LYS A 122 15.91 -6.50 -8.54
CA LYS A 122 15.30 -7.24 -9.66
C LYS A 122 13.95 -7.85 -9.31
N GLU A 123 13.64 -7.87 -8.01
CA GLU A 123 12.49 -8.58 -7.46
C GLU A 123 11.79 -7.71 -6.42
N GLU A 124 10.46 -7.73 -6.49
CA GLU A 124 9.58 -7.06 -5.51
C GLU A 124 9.72 -7.64 -4.09
N ALA A 125 10.25 -8.85 -3.93
CA ALA A 125 10.46 -9.50 -2.63
C ALA A 125 11.43 -8.74 -1.70
N VAL A 126 12.11 -7.70 -2.21
CA VAL A 126 12.88 -6.76 -1.40
C VAL A 126 11.99 -5.88 -0.53
N PHE A 127 10.80 -5.51 -1.00
CA PHE A 127 9.93 -4.52 -0.34
C PHE A 127 8.45 -4.92 -0.26
N PHE A 128 8.06 -6.06 -0.85
CA PHE A 128 6.68 -6.53 -0.88
C PHE A 128 6.58 -7.99 -0.40
N PRO A 129 5.69 -8.28 0.58
CA PRO A 129 5.62 -9.58 1.21
C PRO A 129 5.12 -10.67 0.25
N GLN A 130 5.37 -11.93 0.61
CA GLN A 130 4.68 -13.05 0.00
C GLN A 130 3.20 -13.03 0.43
N ILE A 131 2.29 -13.26 -0.51
CA ILE A 131 0.84 -13.29 -0.25
C ILE A 131 0.25 -14.70 -0.30
N ASN A 132 1.08 -15.70 -0.58
CA ASN A 132 0.63 -17.08 -0.66
C ASN A 132 -0.02 -17.53 0.65
N LYS A 133 -1.08 -18.34 0.52
CA LYS A 133 -1.86 -18.92 1.62
C LYS A 133 -2.58 -17.89 2.50
N LEU A 134 -2.69 -16.63 2.06
CA LEU A 134 -3.57 -15.66 2.71
C LEU A 134 -5.02 -15.89 2.24
N PRO A 135 -6.02 -15.82 3.14
CA PRO A 135 -7.42 -15.93 2.74
C PRO A 135 -7.85 -14.76 1.86
N GLU A 136 -8.62 -15.05 0.82
CA GLU A 136 -9.14 -14.05 -0.11
C GLU A 136 -10.59 -14.35 -0.49
N GLY A 137 -11.32 -13.32 -0.92
CA GLY A 137 -12.69 -13.47 -1.41
C GLY A 137 -13.70 -13.84 -0.33
N LEU A 138 -13.44 -13.50 0.94
CA LEU A 138 -14.36 -13.81 2.03
C LEU A 138 -15.56 -12.87 1.97
N SER A 139 -16.76 -13.41 1.76
CA SER A 139 -17.98 -12.62 1.94
C SER A 139 -18.07 -12.07 3.37
N ALA A 140 -18.87 -11.03 3.59
CA ALA A 140 -19.09 -10.49 4.94
C ALA A 140 -19.56 -11.57 5.92
N THR A 141 -20.40 -12.50 5.47
CA THR A 141 -20.88 -13.63 6.26
C THR A 141 -19.76 -14.63 6.58
N GLN A 142 -18.96 -15.02 5.60
CA GLN A 142 -17.80 -15.91 5.82
C GLN A 142 -16.78 -15.27 6.74
N PHE A 143 -16.44 -14.00 6.53
CA PHE A 143 -15.54 -13.26 7.41
C PHE A 143 -16.06 -13.26 8.85
N GLN A 144 -17.35 -12.98 9.06
CA GLN A 144 -17.95 -12.97 10.39
C GLN A 144 -17.98 -14.37 11.03
N GLN A 145 -18.21 -15.43 10.26
CA GLN A 145 -18.29 -16.80 10.76
C GLN A 145 -16.91 -17.40 11.06
N GLU A 146 -15.95 -17.22 10.16
CA GLU A 146 -14.62 -17.83 10.24
C GLU A 146 -13.65 -16.99 11.09
N LEU A 147 -13.76 -15.66 11.01
CA LEU A 147 -12.84 -14.72 11.63
C LEU A 147 -13.50 -13.83 12.67
N GLY A 148 -14.82 -13.81 12.81
CA GLY A 148 -15.49 -12.93 13.76
C GLY A 148 -15.44 -11.46 13.34
N ASN A 149 -14.41 -10.74 13.76
CA ASN A 149 -14.23 -9.33 13.42
C ASN A 149 -12.74 -8.95 13.43
N LYS A 150 -12.41 -7.70 13.09
CA LYS A 150 -11.03 -7.19 13.03
C LYS A 150 -10.29 -7.17 14.39
N HIS A 151 -11.00 -7.44 15.49
CA HIS A 151 -10.45 -7.54 16.85
C HIS A 151 -10.40 -8.99 17.37
N SER A 152 -10.86 -9.97 16.60
CA SER A 152 -10.82 -11.38 17.01
C SER A 152 -9.39 -11.92 17.05
N ALA A 153 -9.20 -12.99 17.83
CA ALA A 153 -7.92 -13.69 17.86
C ALA A 153 -7.54 -14.27 16.49
N GLN A 154 -8.51 -14.85 15.77
CA GLN A 154 -8.32 -15.45 14.45
C GLN A 154 -7.83 -14.43 13.42
N TYR A 155 -8.46 -13.25 13.38
CA TYR A 155 -8.02 -12.15 12.53
C TYR A 155 -6.60 -11.71 12.90
N LYS A 156 -6.32 -11.53 14.20
CA LYS A 156 -5.02 -11.07 14.69
C LYS A 156 -3.89 -12.04 14.39
N VAL A 157 -4.16 -13.34 14.30
CA VAL A 157 -3.17 -14.34 13.86
C VAL A 157 -2.78 -14.12 12.41
N LEU A 158 -3.75 -13.94 11.51
CA LEU A 158 -3.49 -13.68 10.09
C LEU A 158 -2.79 -12.33 9.88
N GLU A 159 -3.22 -11.30 10.62
CA GLU A 159 -2.56 -10.00 10.62
C GLU A 159 -1.10 -10.09 11.07
N ARG A 160 -0.81 -10.86 12.12
CA ARG A 160 0.57 -11.07 12.59
C ARG A 160 1.43 -11.83 11.58
N ILE A 161 0.85 -12.78 10.85
CA ILE A 161 1.57 -13.45 9.75
C ILE A 161 2.00 -12.44 8.70
N ILE A 162 1.12 -11.50 8.33
CA ILE A 162 1.43 -10.42 7.39
C ILE A 162 2.52 -9.51 7.97
N ASP A 163 2.37 -9.07 9.22
CA ASP A 163 3.33 -8.18 9.88
C ASP A 163 4.73 -8.80 9.93
N ASN A 164 4.83 -10.08 10.28
CA ASN A 164 6.11 -10.80 10.29
C ASN A 164 6.72 -10.91 8.89
N ARG A 165 5.91 -11.24 7.87
CA ARG A 165 6.39 -11.28 6.48
C ARG A 165 6.91 -9.93 6.01
N ILE A 166 6.31 -8.83 6.48
CA ILE A 166 6.75 -7.47 6.14
C ILE A 166 8.06 -7.17 6.87
N THR A 167 8.16 -7.40 8.17
CA THR A 167 9.37 -7.06 8.94
C THR A 167 10.60 -7.85 8.49
N GLU A 168 10.43 -9.07 7.99
CA GLU A 168 11.49 -9.92 7.44
C GLU A 168 11.99 -9.48 6.05
N LEU A 169 11.35 -8.51 5.39
CA LEU A 169 11.76 -8.07 4.06
C LEU A 169 13.18 -7.44 4.08
N PRO A 170 14.01 -7.69 3.05
CA PRO A 170 15.37 -7.16 2.97
C PRO A 170 15.48 -5.64 3.15
N LEU A 171 14.47 -4.87 2.71
CA LEU A 171 14.44 -3.42 2.89
C LEU A 171 14.55 -2.97 4.35
N TYR A 172 14.01 -3.75 5.28
CA TYR A 172 13.90 -3.35 6.70
C TYR A 172 14.97 -3.95 7.61
N GLN A 173 15.83 -4.83 7.06
CA GLN A 173 17.00 -5.39 7.74
C GLN A 173 18.18 -4.41 7.68
#